data_AF-A0A6V8E7K2-F1
#
_entry.id   AF-A0A6V8E7K2-F1
#
_cell.length_a   1.000
_cell.length_b   1.000
_cell.length_c   1.000
_cell.angle_alpha   90.00
_cell.angle_beta   90.00
_cell.angle_gamma   90.00
#
_symmetry.space_group_name_H-M   'P 1'
#
loop_
_entity.id
_entity.type
_entity.pdbx_description
1 polymer ?
#
loop_
_entity_poly.entity_id
_entity_poly.type
_entity_poly.pdbx_seq_one_letter_code
_entity_poly.pdbx_strand_id
1 'polypeptide(L)'
;MIPVSLYGVDVDRCENFYSKLPSLVADSIDDEEYSKAIFAIQDKASMEHIKVAENWSQRQPFVFPEEVTNEIEMIIRTVSYPDVALLQHLLTIDGIDTQRISEWMHFSTNLYPIYSQKACDALTEMGLETPYKLDDMASYG
;
A
#
# COMPACT_ATOMS: atom_id res chain seq x y z
N MET A 1 10.36 6.84 24.25
CA MET A 1 9.21 5.97 24.47
C MET A 1 9.06 5.16 23.19
N ILE A 2 9.10 3.83 23.27
CA ILE A 2 8.87 2.99 22.08
C ILE A 2 7.36 3.05 21.79
N PRO A 3 6.94 3.32 20.53
CA PRO A 3 5.54 3.24 20.14
C PRO A 3 4.91 1.93 20.60
N VAL A 4 3.67 1.96 21.08
CA VAL A 4 2.99 0.75 21.57
C VAL A 4 2.91 -0.33 20.49
N SER A 5 2.81 0.08 19.22
CA SER A 5 2.82 -0.77 18.04
C SER A 5 4.11 -1.57 17.82
N LEU A 6 5.20 -1.25 18.53
CA LEU A 6 6.47 -1.98 18.46
C LEU A 6 6.74 -2.85 19.70
N TYR A 7 5.79 -2.97 20.62
CA TYR A 7 5.93 -3.93 21.73
C TYR A 7 5.90 -5.36 21.18
N GLY A 8 6.91 -6.15 21.56
CA GLY A 8 7.04 -7.55 21.12
C GLY A 8 7.93 -7.74 19.90
N VAL A 9 8.44 -6.66 19.30
CA VAL A 9 9.36 -6.75 18.16
C VAL A 9 10.65 -7.49 18.54
N ASP A 10 11.11 -8.37 17.63
CA ASP A 10 12.39 -9.04 17.69
C ASP A 10 13.50 -8.04 17.28
N VAL A 11 14.12 -7.45 18.30
CA VAL A 11 15.16 -6.43 18.11
C VAL A 11 16.35 -6.96 17.33
N ASP A 12 16.80 -8.19 17.60
CA ASP A 12 17.96 -8.77 16.93
C ASP A 12 17.67 -9.00 15.43
N ARG A 13 16.45 -9.42 15.11
CA ARG A 13 16.02 -9.58 13.72
C ARG A 13 15.86 -8.25 12.98
N CYS A 14 15.35 -7.22 13.65
CA CYS A 14 15.32 -5.84 13.15
C CYS A 14 16.71 -5.32 12.80
N GLU A 15 17.66 -5.42 13.73
CA GLU A 15 19.04 -4.97 13.51
C GLU A 15 19.69 -5.71 12.33
N ASN A 16 19.49 -7.03 12.25
CA ASN A 16 19.95 -7.84 11.12
C ASN A 16 19.32 -7.41 9.79
N PHE A 17 18.02 -7.10 9.77
CA PHE A 17 17.35 -6.55 8.58
C PHE A 17 17.99 -5.23 8.14
N TYR A 18 18.12 -4.26 9.06
CA TYR A 18 18.71 -2.95 8.74
C TYR A 18 20.17 -3.05 8.30
N SER A 19 20.94 -3.99 8.85
CA SER A 19 22.32 -4.25 8.41
C SER A 19 22.42 -4.74 6.96
N LYS A 20 21.39 -5.46 6.48
CA LYS A 20 21.31 -6.03 5.12
C LYS A 20 20.57 -5.12 4.15
N LEU A 21 19.76 -4.19 4.64
CA LEU A 21 18.94 -3.30 3.82
C LEU A 21 19.73 -2.63 2.69
N PRO A 22 20.95 -2.07 2.92
CA PRO A 22 21.72 -1.46 1.83
C PRO A 22 22.04 -2.43 0.69
N SER A 23 22.31 -3.71 0.97
CA SER A 23 22.57 -4.70 -0.09
C SER A 23 21.29 -5.21 -0.75
N LEU A 24 20.16 -5.22 -0.02
CA LEU A 24 18.86 -5.58 -0.58
C LEU A 24 18.34 -4.54 -1.59
N VAL A 25 18.71 -3.28 -1.40
CA VAL A 25 18.30 -2.17 -2.29
C VAL A 25 19.41 -1.70 -3.23
N ALA A 26 20.59 -2.31 -3.18
CA ALA A 26 21.72 -1.92 -4.02
C ALA A 26 21.39 -2.04 -5.53
N ASP A 27 20.62 -3.07 -5.89
CA ASP A 27 20.20 -3.36 -7.26
C ASP A 27 18.75 -2.91 -7.54
N SER A 28 18.06 -2.27 -6.58
CA SER A 28 16.66 -1.82 -6.78
C SER A 28 16.53 -0.61 -7.71
N ILE A 29 17.65 -0.13 -8.27
CA ILE A 29 17.70 0.95 -9.26
C ILE A 29 17.07 0.53 -10.60
N ASP A 30 16.90 -0.78 -10.85
CA ASP A 30 16.46 -1.32 -12.14
C ASP A 30 14.98 -1.78 -12.20
N ASP A 31 14.12 -1.42 -11.25
CA ASP A 31 12.67 -1.55 -11.48
C ASP A 31 12.19 -0.34 -12.31
N GLU A 32 12.46 -0.43 -13.62
CA GLU A 32 12.11 0.61 -14.59
C GLU A 32 10.58 0.82 -14.65
N GLU A 33 9.79 -0.24 -14.47
CA GLU A 33 8.33 -0.16 -14.48
C GLU A 33 7.80 0.58 -13.25
N TYR A 34 8.28 0.23 -12.05
CA TYR A 34 7.96 0.93 -10.82
C TYR A 34 8.41 2.40 -10.86
N SER A 35 9.65 2.65 -11.30
CA SER A 35 10.20 4.00 -11.39
C SER A 35 9.36 4.88 -12.32
N LYS A 36 8.99 4.37 -13.51
CA LYS A 36 8.09 5.08 -14.45
C LYS A 36 6.73 5.36 -13.83
N ALA A 37 6.16 4.39 -13.10
CA ALA A 37 4.88 4.55 -12.44
C ALA A 37 4.91 5.66 -11.37
N ILE A 38 5.97 5.72 -10.55
CA ILE A 38 6.13 6.77 -9.54
C ILE A 38 6.32 8.17 -10.17
N PHE A 39 7.11 8.27 -11.25
CA PHE A 39 7.31 9.56 -11.94
C PHE A 39 6.09 10.05 -12.72
N ALA A 40 5.16 9.17 -13.08
CA ALA A 40 3.90 9.54 -13.73
C ALA A 40 2.94 10.28 -12.80
N ILE A 41 3.19 10.24 -11.49
CA ILE A 41 2.39 10.91 -10.46
C ILE A 41 2.78 12.39 -10.42
N GLN A 42 1.95 13.23 -11.02
CA GLN A 42 2.04 14.68 -10.89
C GLN A 42 0.65 15.17 -10.48
N ASP A 43 0.59 16.03 -9.44
CA ASP A 43 -0.64 16.59 -8.85
C ASP A 43 -1.36 15.73 -7.78
N LYS A 44 -2.56 16.18 -7.38
CA LYS A 44 -3.38 15.56 -6.34
C LYS A 44 -3.84 14.16 -6.76
N ALA A 45 -4.01 13.26 -5.78
CA ALA A 45 -4.59 11.93 -5.97
C ALA A 45 -5.79 11.96 -6.93
N SER A 46 -5.80 11.08 -7.94
CA SER A 46 -6.78 11.09 -9.03
C SER A 46 -6.98 9.69 -9.60
N MET A 47 -8.00 9.52 -10.45
CA MET A 47 -8.25 8.27 -11.16
C MET A 47 -7.12 7.88 -12.12
N GLU A 48 -6.33 8.85 -12.63
CA GLU A 48 -5.16 8.53 -13.46
C GLU A 48 -4.08 7.81 -12.64
N HIS A 49 -3.89 8.16 -11.36
CA HIS A 49 -2.96 7.45 -10.47
C HIS A 49 -3.44 6.02 -10.17
N ILE A 50 -4.76 5.82 -10.03
CA ILE A 50 -5.33 4.48 -9.90
C ILE A 50 -5.05 3.65 -11.14
N LYS A 51 -5.20 4.23 -12.33
CA LYS A 51 -4.88 3.55 -13.59
C LYS A 51 -3.41 3.16 -13.68
N VAL A 52 -2.51 4.01 -13.19
CA VAL A 52 -1.08 3.69 -13.07
C VAL A 52 -0.86 2.48 -12.15
N ALA A 53 -1.48 2.48 -10.96
CA ALA A 53 -1.40 1.36 -10.01
C ALA A 53 -1.93 0.04 -10.58
N GLU A 54 -3.05 0.09 -11.30
CA GLU A 54 -3.66 -1.07 -11.95
C GLU A 54 -2.76 -1.65 -13.05
N ASN A 55 -2.18 -0.79 -13.87
CA ASN A 55 -1.24 -1.20 -14.91
C ASN A 55 0.03 -1.82 -14.31
N TRP A 56 0.60 -1.19 -13.27
CA TRP A 56 1.76 -1.73 -12.56
C TRP A 56 1.46 -3.12 -11.96
N SER A 57 0.25 -3.30 -11.42
CA SER A 57 -0.21 -4.58 -10.86
C SER A 57 -0.65 -5.59 -11.92
N GLN A 58 -0.52 -5.26 -13.22
CA GLN A 58 -0.96 -6.07 -14.35
C GLN A 58 -2.44 -6.50 -14.28
N ARG A 59 -3.28 -5.68 -13.64
CA ARG A 59 -4.72 -5.92 -13.53
C ARG A 59 -5.46 -5.36 -14.73
N GLN A 60 -6.56 -6.03 -15.09
CA GLN A 60 -7.43 -5.54 -16.17
C GLN A 60 -8.07 -4.20 -15.76
N PRO A 61 -8.14 -3.22 -16.67
CA PRO A 61 -8.79 -1.95 -16.37
C PRO A 61 -10.24 -2.17 -15.97
N PHE A 62 -10.63 -1.69 -14.77
CA PHE A 62 -12.03 -1.60 -14.39
C PHE A 62 -12.63 -0.32 -14.93
N VAL A 63 -13.80 -0.44 -15.56
CA VAL A 63 -14.63 0.71 -15.92
C VAL A 63 -15.70 0.83 -14.84
N PHE A 64 -15.46 1.72 -13.88
CA PHE A 64 -16.43 2.03 -12.85
C PHE A 64 -17.53 2.95 -13.42
N PRO A 65 -18.77 2.84 -12.92
CA PRO A 65 -19.76 3.90 -13.10
C PRO A 65 -19.21 5.24 -12.63
N GLU A 66 -19.72 6.35 -13.20
CA GLU A 66 -19.26 7.70 -12.86
C GLU A 66 -19.42 8.00 -11.36
N GLU A 67 -20.52 7.55 -10.75
CA GLU A 67 -20.78 7.73 -9.32
C GLU A 67 -19.69 7.07 -8.45
N VAL A 68 -19.32 5.83 -8.77
CA VAL A 68 -18.27 5.07 -8.07
C VAL A 68 -16.89 5.72 -8.29
N THR A 69 -16.63 6.20 -9.51
CA THR A 69 -15.40 6.91 -9.86
C THR A 69 -15.23 8.17 -9.00
N ASN A 70 -16.29 8.96 -8.88
CA ASN A 70 -16.29 10.18 -8.06
C ASN A 70 -16.11 9.89 -6.57
N GLU A 71 -16.73 8.83 -6.07
CA GLU A 71 -16.57 8.37 -4.68
C GLU A 71 -15.12 7.96 -4.38
N ILE A 72 -14.53 7.12 -5.25
CA ILE A 72 -13.13 6.71 -5.14
C ILE A 72 -12.22 7.94 -5.10
N GLU A 73 -12.36 8.85 -6.07
CA GLU A 73 -11.52 10.05 -6.17
C GLU A 73 -11.66 10.96 -4.93
N MET A 74 -12.86 11.08 -4.38
CA MET A 74 -13.12 11.83 -3.14
C MET A 74 -12.40 11.20 -1.94
N ILE A 75 -12.50 9.88 -1.77
CA ILE A 75 -11.91 9.16 -0.65
C ILE A 75 -10.39 9.26 -0.69
N ILE A 76 -9.74 8.93 -1.83
CA ILE A 76 -8.27 8.94 -1.94
C ILE A 76 -7.65 10.33 -1.74
N ARG A 77 -8.43 11.40 -1.97
CA ARG A 77 -8.00 12.79 -1.73
C ARG A 77 -8.16 13.25 -0.28
N THR A 78 -9.06 12.61 0.46
CA THR A 78 -9.44 13.03 1.81
C THR A 78 -8.66 12.28 2.89
N VAL A 79 -8.35 11.01 2.62
CA VAL A 79 -7.63 10.11 3.53
C VAL A 79 -6.19 10.56 3.78
N SER A 80 -5.74 10.45 5.03
CA SER A 80 -4.40 10.86 5.47
C SER A 80 -3.73 9.76 6.29
N TYR A 81 -2.50 9.39 5.92
CA TYR A 81 -1.79 8.28 6.56
C TYR A 81 -1.50 8.59 8.05
N PRO A 82 -1.64 7.62 8.98
CA PRO A 82 -1.99 6.21 8.78
C PRO A 82 -3.48 5.89 8.89
N ASP A 83 -4.38 6.87 8.85
CA ASP A 83 -5.81 6.60 8.99
C ASP A 83 -6.39 5.94 7.73
N VAL A 84 -6.86 4.69 7.87
CA VAL A 84 -7.45 3.88 6.79
C VAL A 84 -8.97 3.71 6.94
N ALA A 85 -9.61 4.38 7.90
CA ALA A 85 -11.02 4.14 8.22
C ALA A 85 -11.94 4.43 7.03
N LEU A 86 -11.71 5.52 6.30
CA LEU A 86 -12.50 5.85 5.09
C LEU A 86 -12.22 4.90 3.92
N LEU A 87 -11.04 4.31 3.84
CA LEU A 87 -10.69 3.34 2.80
C LEU A 87 -11.50 2.04 2.93
N GLN A 88 -11.96 1.70 4.14
CA GLN A 88 -12.83 0.53 4.38
C GLN A 88 -14.10 0.57 3.51
N HIS A 89 -14.60 1.76 3.16
CA HIS A 89 -15.76 1.88 2.27
C HIS A 89 -15.49 1.33 0.86
N LEU A 90 -14.25 1.42 0.37
CA LEU A 90 -13.87 0.91 -0.95
C LEU A 90 -13.93 -0.62 -1.04
N LEU A 91 -13.80 -1.34 0.09
CA LEU A 91 -13.98 -2.81 0.14
C LEU A 91 -15.42 -3.26 -0.13
N THR A 92 -16.38 -2.34 -0.18
CA THR A 92 -17.76 -2.67 -0.57
C THR A 92 -17.94 -2.78 -2.09
N ILE A 93 -16.95 -2.34 -2.87
CA ILE A 93 -16.95 -2.42 -4.33
C ILE A 93 -16.50 -3.83 -4.75
N ASP A 94 -17.27 -4.48 -5.62
CA ASP A 94 -16.96 -5.84 -6.08
C ASP A 94 -15.59 -5.91 -6.76
N GLY A 95 -14.80 -6.93 -6.39
CA GLY A 95 -13.44 -7.13 -6.90
C GLY A 95 -12.39 -6.15 -6.36
N ILE A 96 -12.70 -5.37 -5.32
CA ILE A 96 -11.72 -4.52 -4.60
C ILE A 96 -11.35 -5.18 -3.27
N ASP A 97 -10.06 -5.22 -2.99
CA ASP A 97 -9.48 -5.78 -1.76
C ASP A 97 -8.45 -4.81 -1.13
N THR A 98 -8.01 -5.14 0.09
CA THR A 98 -7.07 -4.32 0.87
C THR A 98 -5.74 -4.10 0.13
N GLN A 99 -5.22 -5.11 -0.57
CA GLN A 99 -3.97 -4.98 -1.31
C GLN A 99 -4.13 -3.98 -2.45
N ARG A 100 -5.19 -4.12 -3.24
CA ARG A 100 -5.49 -3.23 -4.36
C ARG A 100 -5.65 -1.78 -3.92
N ILE A 101 -6.36 -1.54 -2.82
CA ILE A 101 -6.49 -0.22 -2.21
C ILE A 101 -5.13 0.32 -1.77
N SER A 102 -4.28 -0.51 -1.14
CA SER A 102 -2.94 -0.08 -0.71
C SER A 102 -2.07 0.37 -1.88
N GLU A 103 -2.16 -0.31 -3.02
CA GLU A 103 -1.42 0.03 -4.24
C GLU A 103 -1.96 1.33 -4.84
N TRP A 104 -3.28 1.53 -4.86
CA TRP A 104 -3.88 2.81 -5.26
C TRP A 104 -3.37 3.95 -4.41
N MET A 105 -3.34 3.79 -3.09
CA MET A 105 -2.87 4.82 -2.18
C MET A 105 -1.36 5.05 -2.30
N HIS A 106 -0.59 3.99 -2.49
CA HIS A 106 0.86 4.07 -2.73
C HIS A 106 1.15 4.93 -3.97
N PHE A 107 0.57 4.61 -5.12
CA PHE A 107 0.77 5.38 -6.35
C PHE A 107 -0.03 6.69 -6.39
N SER A 108 -0.95 6.95 -5.46
CA SER A 108 -1.65 8.24 -5.39
C SER A 108 -0.95 9.25 -4.48
N THR A 109 -0.09 8.79 -3.56
CA THR A 109 0.45 9.64 -2.48
C THR A 109 1.94 9.48 -2.24
N ASN A 110 2.55 8.35 -2.65
CA ASN A 110 3.90 7.92 -2.29
C ASN A 110 4.17 7.82 -0.77
N LEU A 111 3.12 7.78 0.06
CA LEU A 111 3.23 7.70 1.52
C LEU A 111 2.81 6.33 2.07
N TYR A 112 1.75 5.77 1.49
CA TYR A 112 1.17 4.51 1.93
C TYR A 112 2.07 3.33 1.48
N PRO A 113 2.38 2.36 2.37
CA PRO A 113 3.14 1.17 1.98
C PRO A 113 2.29 0.23 1.13
N ILE A 114 2.92 -0.54 0.25
CA ILE A 114 2.26 -1.61 -0.50
C ILE A 114 1.99 -2.79 0.45
N TYR A 115 0.72 -3.20 0.54
CA TYR A 115 0.28 -4.32 1.35
C TYR A 115 0.46 -5.64 0.59
N SER A 116 1.37 -6.49 1.05
CA SER A 116 1.64 -7.79 0.42
C SER A 116 1.83 -8.87 1.48
N GLN A 117 1.43 -10.10 1.15
CA GLN A 117 1.62 -11.26 2.04
C GLN A 117 3.08 -11.39 2.49
N LYS A 118 4.05 -11.20 1.59
CA LYS A 118 5.47 -11.29 1.92
C LYS A 118 5.92 -10.24 2.95
N ALA A 119 5.40 -9.02 2.86
CA ALA A 119 5.70 -7.98 3.83
C ALA A 119 5.10 -8.30 5.20
N CYS A 120 3.84 -8.76 5.24
CA CYS A 120 3.17 -9.23 6.45
C CYS A 120 3.90 -10.42 7.10
N ASP A 121 4.32 -11.40 6.31
CA ASP A 121 5.08 -12.56 6.80
C ASP A 121 6.40 -12.11 7.44
N ALA A 122 7.14 -11.22 6.77
CA ALA A 122 8.40 -10.68 7.28
C ALA A 122 8.21 -9.91 8.59
N LEU A 123 7.17 -9.07 8.69
CA LEU A 123 6.85 -8.32 9.92
C LEU A 123 6.43 -9.26 11.05
N THR A 124 5.63 -10.29 10.74
CA THR A 124 5.24 -11.35 11.70
C THR A 124 6.44 -12.12 12.20
N GLU A 125 7.37 -12.47 11.31
CA GLU A 125 8.64 -13.10 11.66
C GLU A 125 9.54 -12.21 12.54
N MET A 126 9.35 -10.89 12.48
CA MET A 126 10.00 -9.88 13.32
C MET A 126 9.23 -9.60 14.61
N GLY A 127 8.21 -10.40 14.94
CA GLY A 127 7.45 -10.27 16.19
C GLY A 127 6.33 -9.24 16.16
N LEU A 128 5.96 -8.72 14.99
CA LEU A 128 4.84 -7.80 14.81
C LEU A 128 3.63 -8.55 14.26
N GLU A 129 2.57 -8.69 15.05
CA GLU A 129 1.34 -9.36 14.61
C GLU A 129 0.70 -8.60 13.45
N THR A 130 0.92 -9.08 12.23
CA THR A 130 0.56 -8.40 10.98
C THR A 130 -0.19 -9.38 10.08
N PRO A 131 -1.48 -9.66 10.39
CA PRO A 131 -2.26 -10.61 9.60
C PRO A 131 -2.47 -10.08 8.18
N TYR A 132 -2.37 -10.96 7.18
CA TYR A 132 -2.70 -10.62 5.80
C TYR A 132 -4.19 -10.92 5.51
N LYS A 133 -5.06 -9.90 5.57
CA LYS A 133 -6.50 -10.05 5.36
C LYS A 133 -7.00 -9.08 4.29
N LEU A 134 -7.41 -9.64 3.17
CA LEU A 134 -7.84 -8.90 1.98
C LEU A 134 -9.21 -8.22 2.11
N ASP A 135 -9.99 -8.59 3.13
CA ASP A 135 -11.34 -8.10 3.42
C ASP A 135 -11.40 -7.17 4.65
N ASP A 136 -10.26 -6.80 5.22
CA ASP A 136 -10.17 -6.05 6.47
C ASP A 136 -9.10 -4.95 6.39
N MET A 137 -9.49 -3.68 6.24
CA MET A 137 -8.51 -2.58 6.18
C MET A 137 -7.74 -2.41 7.50
N ALA A 138 -8.26 -2.87 8.64
CA ALA A 138 -7.56 -2.77 9.92
C ALA A 138 -6.34 -3.71 9.98
N SER A 139 -6.24 -4.67 9.06
CA SER A 139 -5.05 -5.52 8.91
C SER A 139 -3.91 -4.83 8.14
N TYR A 140 -4.18 -3.65 7.57
CA TYR A 140 -3.22 -2.82 6.81
C TYR A 140 -2.78 -1.55 7.57
N GLY A 141 -3.72 -0.86 8.22
CA GLY A 141 -3.48 0.44 8.91
C GLY A 141 -2.93 0.33 10.33
#